data_AF-A0A7Y8HS28-F1
#
_entry.id   AF-A0A7Y8HS28-F1
#
_cell.length_a   1.000
_cell.length_b   1.000
_cell.length_c   1.000
_cell.angle_alpha   90.00
_cell.angle_beta   90.00
_cell.angle_gamma   90.00
#
_symmetry.space_group_name_H-M   'P 1'
#
loop_
_entity.id
_entity.type
_entity.pdbx_description
1 polymer ?
#
loop_
_entity_poly.entity_id
_entity_poly.type
_entity_poly.pdbx_seq_one_letter_code
_entity_poly.pdbx_strand_id
1 'polypeptide(L)'
;MYRPSSTTWILFLLLSACGGSDGPSTPALPSDQSTPLDLTTFGPGQGLTGNVIDASPDDNQNIWAATPDALYVLQPGQATFKRFTAADGLHIQPFTDPNGQPAVTNITAMAGGHSNEVFVGYRGFEGEIPPPAPPSCCVPNADFSDPRWALGQADKVTLNPDGTIQIHRYLFLCDVSFNCWEERSVRRMTFAHQGVATGHLFIGFDHGVAHVFNDIFGDHIHVITLYHYPDISRPVQKQGEQYGLFVLPTGDLLTGGAYGVGLQQWNADPRAWVKGRFLWAFTTYGPAEPYNNGPHSLDVPDGYRENQRGVTMTSDGTAWFASLTQGLASYNDRTAGGDFDRIQTYTAVPGLPSSGLMDLAADPDGTLWIVDRNGRLLRFTPSTLAVQVWPGISGALRVVMDTSVTPRAVYVSMGTNGLAVIRDK
;
A
#
# COMPACT_ATOMS: atom_id res chain seq x y z
N MET A 1 -29.24 51.20 -0.76
CA MET A 1 -28.96 52.50 -1.43
C MET A 1 -27.51 52.83 -1.12
N TYR A 2 -26.75 53.30 -2.13
CA TYR A 2 -25.32 53.65 -2.14
C TYR A 2 -24.26 52.52 -2.24
N ARG A 3 -23.72 52.37 -3.46
CA ARG A 3 -22.27 52.21 -3.78
C ARG A 3 -21.69 53.63 -4.05
N PRO A 4 -20.37 53.89 -4.30
CA PRO A 4 -19.23 52.97 -4.51
C PRO A 4 -17.85 53.39 -3.90
N SER A 5 -16.90 52.44 -3.97
CA SER A 5 -15.45 52.49 -4.27
C SER A 5 -14.56 53.72 -3.97
N SER A 6 -13.37 53.45 -3.42
CA SER A 6 -12.14 54.21 -3.70
C SER A 6 -10.96 53.27 -3.98
N THR A 7 -10.50 53.32 -5.23
CA THR A 7 -9.25 52.74 -5.75
C THR A 7 -8.13 53.74 -5.51
N THR A 8 -6.97 53.32 -5.01
CA THR A 8 -5.78 54.17 -4.91
C THR A 8 -4.70 53.63 -5.85
N TRP A 9 -4.41 54.41 -6.89
CA TRP A 9 -3.25 54.26 -7.77
C TRP A 9 -2.10 55.08 -7.19
N ILE A 10 -0.90 54.50 -7.09
CA ILE A 10 0.33 55.26 -6.83
C ILE A 10 1.16 55.26 -8.12
N LEU A 11 1.27 56.46 -8.67
CA LEU A 11 2.13 56.89 -9.76
C LEU A 11 3.51 57.25 -9.17
N PHE A 12 4.61 56.78 -9.75
CA PHE A 12 5.93 57.39 -9.51
C PHE A 12 6.57 57.85 -10.81
N LEU A 13 6.94 59.13 -10.79
CA LEU A 13 7.60 59.92 -11.83
C LEU A 13 8.99 59.36 -12.17
N LEU A 14 9.33 59.40 -13.47
CA LEU A 14 10.71 59.45 -13.94
C LEU A 14 11.29 60.86 -13.69
N LEU A 15 12.47 60.91 -13.07
CA LEU A 15 13.42 62.01 -13.18
C LEU A 15 14.82 61.41 -13.31
N SER A 16 15.53 61.85 -14.34
CA SER A 16 16.90 61.45 -14.70
C SER A 16 17.88 62.53 -14.26
N ALA A 17 18.99 62.16 -13.62
CA ALA A 17 20.30 62.80 -13.77
C ALA A 17 21.44 62.00 -13.06
N CYS A 18 22.39 61.58 -13.90
CA CYS A 18 23.86 61.44 -13.74
C CYS A 18 24.51 60.83 -12.48
N GLY A 19 25.26 59.73 -12.72
CA GLY A 19 26.67 59.64 -12.36
C GLY A 19 27.03 58.67 -11.23
N GLY A 20 27.64 57.53 -11.58
CA GLY A 20 28.31 56.66 -10.61
C GLY A 20 28.18 55.18 -10.97
N SER A 21 29.26 54.60 -11.50
CA SER A 21 29.40 53.19 -11.85
C SER A 21 29.43 52.32 -10.60
N ASP A 22 28.45 51.43 -10.44
CA ASP A 22 28.56 50.14 -9.74
C ASP A 22 27.46 49.21 -10.25
N GLY A 23 27.83 47.98 -10.63
CA GLY A 23 26.91 47.01 -11.22
C GLY A 23 25.83 46.55 -10.23
N PRO A 24 24.66 46.07 -10.71
CA PRO A 24 23.61 45.61 -9.82
C PRO A 24 24.07 44.35 -9.09
N SER A 25 24.29 44.48 -7.78
CA SER A 25 24.28 43.33 -6.88
C SER A 25 22.85 42.79 -6.86
N THR A 26 22.70 41.54 -7.30
CA THR A 26 21.48 40.78 -7.11
C THR A 26 21.17 40.69 -5.61
N PRO A 27 19.93 40.90 -5.16
CA PRO A 27 19.56 40.53 -3.81
C PRO A 27 19.75 39.01 -3.69
N ALA A 28 20.64 38.59 -2.79
CA ALA A 28 20.71 37.18 -2.41
C ALA A 28 19.33 36.77 -1.89
N LEU A 29 18.71 35.79 -2.54
CA LEU A 29 17.57 35.07 -1.98
C LEU A 29 17.99 34.57 -0.59
N PRO A 30 17.11 34.61 0.42
CA PRO A 30 17.43 34.02 1.71
C PRO A 30 17.82 32.56 1.46
N SER A 31 19.02 32.20 1.90
CA SER A 31 19.47 30.82 1.96
C SER A 31 18.40 30.01 2.68
N ASP A 32 17.87 28.99 1.99
CA ASP A 32 17.01 27.96 2.55
C ASP A 32 17.58 27.49 3.88
N GLN A 33 16.97 27.93 4.98
CA GLN A 33 17.25 27.39 6.31
C GLN A 33 16.49 26.07 6.38
N SER A 34 17.05 25.05 5.73
CA SER A 34 16.58 23.69 5.90
C SER A 34 16.81 23.32 7.37
N THR A 35 15.71 23.21 8.11
CA THR A 35 15.70 22.42 9.34
C THR A 35 16.34 21.08 9.01
N PRO A 36 17.27 20.57 9.85
CA PRO A 36 17.87 19.27 9.59
C PRO A 36 16.75 18.24 9.41
N LEU A 37 16.73 17.58 8.26
CA LEU A 37 15.82 16.47 8.02
C LEU A 37 16.08 15.44 9.11
N ASP A 38 15.07 15.15 9.94
CA ASP A 38 15.15 14.03 10.89
C ASP A 38 14.99 12.73 10.10
N LEU A 39 16.07 12.36 9.41
CA LEU A 39 16.19 11.24 8.49
C LEU A 39 17.32 10.32 8.96
N THR A 40 16.98 9.09 9.30
CA THR A 40 17.95 8.01 9.57
C THR A 40 17.92 7.01 8.43
N THR A 41 19.09 6.57 7.95
CA THR A 41 19.19 5.53 6.93
C THR A 41 19.94 4.30 7.45
N PHE A 42 19.49 3.14 7.00
CA PHE A 42 20.04 1.83 7.34
C PHE A 42 20.41 1.09 6.07
N GLY A 43 21.62 0.56 6.01
CA GLY A 43 22.12 -0.20 4.86
C GLY A 43 23.18 -1.24 5.28
N PRO A 44 24.11 -1.60 4.37
CA PRO A 44 25.10 -2.63 4.65
C PRO A 44 25.96 -2.36 5.89
N GLY A 45 26.19 -1.09 6.24
CA GLY A 45 26.90 -0.70 7.46
C GLY A 45 26.21 -1.09 8.76
N GLN A 46 24.89 -1.32 8.73
CA GLN A 46 24.09 -1.85 9.84
C GLN A 46 23.72 -3.32 9.65
N GLY A 47 24.32 -4.02 8.69
CA GLY A 47 24.00 -5.42 8.40
C GLY A 47 22.72 -5.65 7.58
N LEU A 48 22.06 -4.58 7.11
CA LEU A 48 20.92 -4.67 6.20
C LEU A 48 21.41 -4.71 4.75
N THR A 49 21.27 -5.86 4.10
CA THR A 49 21.78 -6.12 2.75
C THR A 49 20.67 -6.64 1.85
N GLY A 50 20.88 -6.62 0.53
CA GLY A 50 19.89 -7.09 -0.45
C GLY A 50 18.91 -6.00 -0.87
N ASN A 51 17.78 -6.40 -1.47
CA ASN A 51 16.76 -5.51 -1.98
C ASN A 51 15.64 -5.36 -0.94
N VAL A 52 15.65 -4.30 -0.13
CA VAL A 52 14.66 -4.07 0.93
C VAL A 52 13.33 -3.68 0.28
N ILE A 53 12.34 -4.57 0.36
CA ILE A 53 11.04 -4.43 -0.32
C ILE A 53 9.94 -3.92 0.60
N ASP A 54 10.07 -4.13 1.91
CA ASP A 54 9.06 -3.73 2.90
C ASP A 54 9.70 -3.59 4.29
N ALA A 55 9.13 -2.73 5.13
CA ALA A 55 9.61 -2.48 6.49
C ALA A 55 8.52 -1.78 7.31
N SER A 56 8.37 -2.19 8.57
CA SER A 56 7.48 -1.58 9.55
C SER A 56 7.92 -1.91 10.97
N PRO A 57 7.56 -1.08 11.96
CA PRO A 57 7.81 -1.39 13.36
C PRO A 57 6.79 -2.41 13.90
N ASP A 58 7.16 -3.12 14.96
CA ASP A 58 6.19 -3.79 15.83
C ASP A 58 5.82 -2.91 17.05
N ASP A 59 4.90 -3.38 17.92
CA ASP A 59 4.48 -2.63 19.12
C ASP A 59 5.63 -2.36 20.12
N ASN A 60 6.76 -3.09 20.04
CA ASN A 60 7.95 -2.84 20.86
C ASN A 60 8.96 -1.92 20.15
N GLN A 61 8.60 -1.38 19.00
CA GLN A 61 9.44 -0.54 18.16
C GLN A 61 10.72 -1.26 17.69
N ASN A 62 10.68 -2.59 17.59
CA ASN A 62 11.65 -3.30 16.78
C ASN A 62 11.41 -2.94 15.31
N ILE A 63 12.46 -2.54 14.60
CA ILE A 63 12.36 -2.27 13.16
C ILE A 63 12.53 -3.58 12.42
N TRP A 64 11.44 -4.04 11.80
CA TRP A 64 11.47 -5.20 10.91
C TRP A 64 11.65 -4.74 9.46
N ALA A 65 12.44 -5.48 8.68
CA ALA A 65 12.64 -5.23 7.26
C ALA A 65 12.73 -6.56 6.49
N ALA A 66 12.22 -6.57 5.27
CA ALA A 66 12.21 -7.76 4.42
C ALA A 66 12.95 -7.52 3.11
N THR A 67 13.73 -8.52 2.69
CA THR A 67 14.15 -8.74 1.31
C THR A 67 13.43 -9.97 0.76
N PRO A 68 13.45 -10.23 -0.56
CA PRO A 68 12.82 -11.42 -1.12
C PRO A 68 13.27 -12.75 -0.49
N ASP A 69 14.50 -12.80 0.04
CA ASP A 69 15.15 -14.01 0.55
C ASP A 69 15.42 -14.01 2.07
N ALA A 70 15.12 -12.92 2.78
CA ALA A 70 15.43 -12.79 4.21
C ALA A 70 14.55 -11.78 4.96
N LEU A 71 14.40 -12.05 6.25
CA LEU A 71 13.79 -11.17 7.24
C LEU A 71 14.88 -10.59 8.15
N TYR A 72 14.74 -9.33 8.52
CA TYR A 72 15.69 -8.61 9.37
C TYR A 72 14.96 -7.96 10.54
N VAL A 73 15.61 -7.92 11.71
CA VAL A 73 15.13 -7.16 12.88
C VAL A 73 16.25 -6.32 13.49
N LEU A 74 15.93 -5.08 13.83
CA LEU A 74 16.77 -4.20 14.65
C LEU A 74 15.98 -3.81 15.89
N GLN A 75 16.39 -4.31 17.05
CA GLN A 75 15.73 -3.98 18.31
C GLN A 75 16.21 -2.62 18.83
N PRO A 76 15.40 -1.87 19.59
CA PRO A 76 15.81 -0.62 20.20
C PRO A 76 17.13 -0.75 20.96
N GLY A 77 18.05 0.20 20.72
CA GLY A 77 19.38 0.22 21.35
C GLY A 77 20.45 -0.66 20.69
N GLN A 78 20.09 -1.51 19.72
CA GLN A 78 21.07 -2.24 18.91
C GLN A 78 21.57 -1.39 17.73
N ALA A 79 22.76 -1.72 17.23
CA ALA A 79 23.40 -1.01 16.12
C ALA A 79 23.30 -1.74 14.77
N THR A 80 22.98 -3.04 14.77
CA THR A 80 23.00 -3.89 13.58
C THR A 80 21.77 -4.79 13.53
N PHE A 81 21.23 -4.98 12.33
CA PHE A 81 20.13 -5.92 12.09
C PHE A 81 20.60 -7.36 12.28
N LYS A 82 19.75 -8.17 12.91
CA LYS A 82 19.83 -9.63 12.86
C LYS A 82 19.05 -10.13 11.66
N ARG A 83 19.65 -11.06 10.90
CA ARG A 83 19.09 -11.63 9.66
C ARG A 83 18.60 -13.06 9.88
N PHE A 84 17.46 -13.38 9.28
CA PHE A 84 16.84 -14.71 9.24
C PHE A 84 16.51 -15.11 7.81
N THR A 85 16.60 -16.41 7.52
CA THR A 85 16.48 -16.99 6.17
C THR A 85 15.64 -18.28 6.21
N ALA A 86 15.58 -18.98 5.08
CA ALA A 86 15.07 -20.35 5.02
C ALA A 86 15.75 -21.30 6.04
N ALA A 87 17.03 -21.08 6.35
CA ALA A 87 17.75 -21.90 7.34
C ALA A 87 17.22 -21.72 8.78
N ASP A 88 16.53 -20.60 9.04
CA ASP A 88 15.89 -20.28 10.31
C ASP A 88 14.40 -20.67 10.34
N GLY A 89 13.92 -21.34 9.27
CA GLY A 89 12.57 -21.91 9.17
C GLY A 89 11.59 -21.11 8.31
N LEU A 90 11.98 -19.96 7.74
CA LEU A 90 11.11 -19.19 6.84
C LEU A 90 10.72 -20.04 5.63
N HIS A 91 9.47 -19.94 5.16
CA HIS A 91 8.93 -20.74 4.06
C HIS A 91 9.37 -20.24 2.66
N ILE A 92 10.68 -20.03 2.48
CA ILE A 92 11.34 -19.66 1.24
C ILE A 92 11.94 -20.92 0.63
N GLN A 93 11.32 -21.45 -0.42
CA GLN A 93 11.69 -22.73 -1.02
C GLN A 93 11.55 -22.72 -2.54
N PRO A 94 12.37 -23.50 -3.26
CA PRO A 94 12.27 -23.60 -4.71
C PRO A 94 11.01 -24.37 -5.13
N PHE A 95 10.45 -23.99 -6.27
CA PHE A 95 9.37 -24.71 -6.94
C PHE A 95 9.46 -24.55 -8.45
N THR A 96 8.66 -25.31 -9.20
CA THR A 96 8.53 -25.13 -10.66
C THR A 96 7.29 -24.30 -10.95
N ASP A 97 7.46 -23.19 -11.65
CA ASP A 97 6.39 -22.28 -12.01
C ASP A 97 5.44 -22.86 -13.08
N PRO A 98 4.32 -22.18 -13.38
CA PRO A 98 3.35 -22.68 -14.36
C PRO A 98 3.91 -22.83 -15.79
N ASN A 99 5.03 -22.17 -16.11
CA ASN A 99 5.72 -22.25 -17.39
C ASN A 99 6.84 -23.30 -17.40
N GLY A 100 6.96 -24.10 -16.33
CA GLY A 100 8.01 -25.12 -16.19
C GLY A 100 9.37 -24.55 -15.79
N GLN A 101 9.46 -23.29 -15.37
CA GLN A 101 10.72 -22.63 -15.01
C GLN A 101 10.99 -22.73 -13.50
N PRO A 102 12.26 -22.76 -13.07
CA PRO A 102 12.61 -22.67 -11.65
C PRO A 102 12.16 -21.33 -11.04
N ALA A 103 11.49 -21.40 -9.89
CA ALA A 103 11.02 -20.26 -9.11
C ALA A 103 11.24 -20.49 -7.59
N VAL A 104 10.98 -19.48 -6.78
CA VAL A 104 11.14 -19.50 -5.31
C VAL A 104 9.96 -18.77 -4.64
N THR A 105 9.49 -19.28 -3.51
CA THR A 105 8.46 -18.64 -2.66
C THR A 105 9.01 -17.45 -1.88
N ASN A 106 9.48 -16.43 -2.60
CA ASN A 106 10.09 -15.24 -2.00
C ASN A 106 9.12 -14.49 -1.07
N ILE A 107 9.66 -13.80 -0.06
CA ILE A 107 8.90 -12.80 0.72
C ILE A 107 8.45 -11.69 -0.23
N THR A 108 7.19 -11.26 -0.10
CA THR A 108 6.58 -10.21 -0.92
C THR A 108 6.00 -9.06 -0.10
N ALA A 109 5.67 -9.27 1.16
CA ALA A 109 5.16 -8.26 2.08
C ALA A 109 5.43 -8.65 3.53
N MET A 110 5.37 -7.67 4.42
CA MET A 110 5.35 -7.91 5.86
C MET A 110 4.54 -6.84 6.59
N ALA A 111 4.14 -7.14 7.82
CA ALA A 111 3.61 -6.17 8.77
C ALA A 111 4.14 -6.50 10.16
N GLY A 112 4.77 -5.53 10.83
CA GLY A 112 5.03 -5.66 12.26
C GLY A 112 3.73 -5.84 13.02
N GLY A 113 3.74 -6.70 14.03
CA GLY A 113 2.57 -7.05 14.82
C GLY A 113 2.69 -6.54 16.24
N HIS A 114 2.28 -7.39 17.17
CA HIS A 114 2.55 -7.19 18.58
C HIS A 114 4.05 -7.15 18.92
N SER A 115 4.37 -6.82 20.16
CA SER A 115 5.75 -6.76 20.63
C SER A 115 6.50 -8.05 20.30
N ASN A 116 7.60 -7.94 19.55
CA ASN A 116 8.43 -9.06 19.08
C ASN A 116 7.72 -9.98 18.09
N GLU A 117 6.72 -9.48 17.36
CA GLU A 117 5.95 -10.22 16.36
C GLU A 117 6.03 -9.51 15.00
N VAL A 118 6.14 -10.28 13.93
CA VAL A 118 5.99 -9.81 12.56
C VAL A 118 5.27 -10.86 11.73
N PHE A 119 4.42 -10.41 10.81
CA PHE A 119 3.79 -11.27 9.83
C PHE A 119 4.52 -11.14 8.50
N VAL A 120 4.78 -12.26 7.85
CA VAL A 120 5.56 -12.34 6.60
C VAL A 120 4.72 -13.05 5.55
N GLY A 121 4.50 -12.40 4.41
CA GLY A 121 3.77 -12.95 3.28
C GLY A 121 4.71 -13.38 2.16
N TYR A 122 4.36 -14.47 1.46
CA TYR A 122 5.19 -15.05 0.41
C TYR A 122 4.44 -15.13 -0.93
N ARG A 123 5.22 -15.18 -2.01
CA ARG A 123 4.74 -15.57 -3.33
C ARG A 123 4.52 -17.09 -3.38
N GLY A 124 3.37 -17.51 -3.88
CA GLY A 124 3.01 -18.90 -4.11
C GLY A 124 3.02 -19.32 -5.59
N PHE A 125 2.44 -20.48 -5.85
CA PHE A 125 2.22 -20.99 -7.21
C PHE A 125 0.91 -20.43 -7.74
N GLU A 126 0.94 -19.62 -8.80
CA GLU A 126 -0.25 -18.91 -9.32
C GLU A 126 -0.89 -19.56 -10.56
N GLY A 127 -0.41 -20.72 -11.01
CA GLY A 127 -0.95 -21.41 -12.19
C GLY A 127 -2.14 -22.33 -11.88
N GLU A 128 -2.74 -22.87 -12.92
CA GLU A 128 -3.65 -24.01 -12.76
C GLU A 128 -2.86 -25.24 -12.28
N ILE A 129 -3.43 -25.98 -11.33
CA ILE A 129 -2.85 -27.23 -10.81
C ILE A 129 -3.56 -28.39 -11.55
N PRO A 130 -2.84 -29.16 -12.41
CA PRO A 130 -3.46 -30.19 -13.25
C PRO A 130 -4.09 -31.39 -12.48
N PRO A 131 -5.07 -32.08 -13.09
CA PRO A 131 -5.99 -33.08 -12.49
C PRO A 131 -5.39 -34.50 -12.24
N PRO A 132 -6.10 -35.42 -11.51
CA PRO A 132 -7.42 -35.95 -11.90
C PRO A 132 -8.57 -35.34 -11.08
N ALA A 133 -9.03 -34.16 -11.50
CA ALA A 133 -10.26 -33.41 -11.21
C ALA A 133 -11.15 -33.92 -10.07
N PRO A 134 -11.56 -33.00 -9.19
CA PRO A 134 -12.69 -32.13 -9.57
C PRO A 134 -12.29 -30.73 -10.11
N PRO A 135 -13.21 -30.04 -10.83
CA PRO A 135 -12.96 -28.79 -11.55
C PRO A 135 -12.97 -27.53 -10.67
N SER A 136 -12.72 -26.36 -11.29
CA SER A 136 -12.70 -24.97 -10.76
C SER A 136 -12.94 -24.85 -9.25
N CYS A 137 -11.89 -24.50 -8.51
CA CYS A 137 -11.75 -24.10 -7.09
C CYS A 137 -12.87 -24.41 -6.06
N CYS A 138 -14.15 -24.29 -6.40
CA CYS A 138 -15.33 -24.37 -5.54
C CYS A 138 -16.17 -25.64 -5.70
N VAL A 139 -15.58 -26.78 -6.12
CA VAL A 139 -16.34 -28.03 -6.23
C VAL A 139 -16.16 -28.88 -4.97
N PRO A 140 -17.27 -29.35 -4.35
CA PRO A 140 -17.19 -30.29 -3.23
C PRO A 140 -16.31 -31.51 -3.55
N ASN A 141 -15.40 -31.85 -2.63
CA ASN A 141 -14.43 -32.97 -2.72
C ASN A 141 -13.25 -32.76 -3.68
N ALA A 142 -12.84 -31.51 -3.91
CA ALA A 142 -11.60 -31.24 -4.65
C ALA A 142 -10.35 -31.89 -3.99
N ASP A 143 -9.46 -32.42 -4.83
CA ASP A 143 -8.19 -33.02 -4.37
C ASP A 143 -7.13 -31.92 -4.18
N PHE A 144 -6.76 -31.68 -2.91
CA PHE A 144 -5.71 -30.74 -2.50
C PHE A 144 -4.43 -31.43 -2.04
N SER A 145 -4.20 -32.68 -2.46
CA SER A 145 -2.98 -33.42 -2.12
C SER A 145 -1.72 -32.86 -2.78
N ASP A 146 -1.86 -32.06 -3.84
CA ASP A 146 -0.73 -31.40 -4.48
C ASP A 146 -0.11 -30.35 -3.54
N PRO A 147 1.19 -30.46 -3.18
CA PRO A 147 1.82 -29.54 -2.25
C PRO A 147 1.90 -28.11 -2.77
N ARG A 148 1.68 -27.86 -4.07
CA ARG A 148 1.68 -26.52 -4.65
C ARG A 148 0.59 -25.61 -4.09
N TRP A 149 -0.50 -26.17 -3.56
CA TRP A 149 -1.55 -25.39 -2.89
C TRP A 149 -1.04 -24.65 -1.65
N ALA A 150 -0.07 -25.22 -0.94
CA ALA A 150 0.50 -24.63 0.27
C ALA A 150 1.71 -23.70 0.02
N LEU A 151 2.14 -23.54 -1.25
CA LEU A 151 3.21 -22.61 -1.61
C LEU A 151 2.71 -21.16 -1.49
N GLY A 152 3.54 -20.28 -0.92
CA GLY A 152 3.20 -18.87 -0.72
C GLY A 152 2.62 -18.61 0.67
N GLN A 153 1.37 -18.14 0.77
CA GLN A 153 0.67 -17.92 2.05
C GLN A 153 1.41 -16.95 3.00
N ALA A 154 1.23 -17.09 4.31
CA ALA A 154 1.87 -16.22 5.30
C ALA A 154 2.37 -16.96 6.54
N ASP A 155 3.33 -16.35 7.22
CA ASP A 155 3.87 -16.78 8.51
C ASP A 155 3.61 -15.69 9.55
N LYS A 156 3.31 -16.10 10.77
CA LYS A 156 3.49 -15.31 11.98
C LYS A 156 4.83 -15.69 12.59
N VAL A 157 5.71 -14.70 12.74
CA VAL A 157 7.07 -14.87 13.27
C VAL A 157 7.15 -14.17 14.62
N THR A 158 7.63 -14.88 15.64
CA THR A 158 7.88 -14.34 16.98
C THR A 158 9.38 -14.36 17.27
N LEU A 159 9.93 -13.22 17.69
CA LEU A 159 11.32 -13.10 18.14
C LEU A 159 11.44 -13.55 19.61
N ASN A 160 12.23 -14.59 19.83
CA ASN A 160 12.50 -15.13 21.17
C ASN A 160 13.51 -14.25 21.92
N PRO A 161 13.54 -14.31 23.27
CA PRO A 161 14.51 -13.55 24.07
C PRO A 161 15.99 -13.88 23.80
N ASP A 162 16.29 -15.08 23.29
CA ASP A 162 17.64 -15.48 22.85
C ASP A 162 17.99 -14.96 21.43
N GLY A 163 17.06 -14.23 20.82
CA GLY A 163 17.14 -13.66 19.49
C GLY A 163 16.85 -14.65 18.36
N THR A 164 16.49 -15.91 18.62
CA THR A 164 15.99 -16.83 17.58
C THR A 164 14.56 -16.49 17.19
N ILE A 165 14.04 -17.07 16.11
CA ILE A 165 12.64 -16.91 15.71
C ILE A 165 11.86 -18.20 15.90
N GLN A 166 10.58 -18.06 16.26
CA GLN A 166 9.56 -19.10 16.17
C GLN A 166 8.60 -18.74 15.04
N ILE A 167 8.17 -19.75 14.28
CA ILE A 167 7.29 -19.57 13.13
C ILE A 167 5.99 -20.35 13.34
N HIS A 168 4.88 -19.65 13.17
CA HIS A 168 3.55 -20.22 13.06
C HIS A 168 3.05 -20.01 11.63
N ARG A 169 2.81 -21.10 10.92
CA ARG A 169 2.45 -21.10 9.51
C ARG A 169 0.94 -20.91 9.33
N TYR A 170 0.53 -19.92 8.55
CA TYR A 170 -0.85 -19.78 8.09
C TYR A 170 -1.02 -20.40 6.70
N LEU A 171 -2.06 -21.20 6.57
CA LEU A 171 -2.51 -21.82 5.33
C LEU A 171 -3.97 -21.42 5.12
N PHE A 172 -4.22 -20.50 4.19
CA PHE A 172 -5.55 -19.94 3.94
C PHE A 172 -6.33 -20.90 3.04
N LEU A 173 -7.03 -21.82 3.71
CA LEU A 173 -8.04 -22.67 3.11
C LEU A 173 -9.40 -22.04 3.41
N CYS A 174 -10.11 -21.62 2.35
CA CYS A 174 -11.39 -20.92 2.48
C CYS A 174 -12.36 -21.72 3.34
N ASP A 175 -12.78 -21.10 4.45
CA ASP A 175 -13.54 -21.74 5.52
C ASP A 175 -15.06 -21.46 5.44
N VAL A 176 -15.48 -20.57 4.54
CA VAL A 176 -16.88 -20.12 4.42
C VAL A 176 -17.62 -20.65 3.19
N SER A 177 -16.93 -21.06 2.13
CA SER A 177 -17.59 -21.65 0.95
C SER A 177 -16.69 -22.61 0.19
N PHE A 178 -16.98 -23.91 0.31
CA PHE A 178 -16.50 -25.00 -0.58
C PHE A 178 -15.01 -25.42 -0.51
N ASN A 179 -14.29 -25.20 0.60
CA ASN A 179 -12.90 -25.66 0.78
C ASN A 179 -12.04 -25.34 -0.46
N CYS A 180 -11.83 -24.07 -0.78
CA CYS A 180 -11.00 -23.65 -1.91
C CYS A 180 -9.66 -23.05 -1.46
N TRP A 181 -8.60 -23.24 -2.25
CA TRP A 181 -7.26 -22.65 -2.05
C TRP A 181 -7.03 -21.54 -3.08
N GLU A 182 -7.70 -20.41 -2.89
CA GLU A 182 -7.70 -19.31 -3.85
C GLU A 182 -6.59 -18.29 -3.57
N GLU A 183 -6.35 -18.01 -2.29
CA GLU A 183 -5.31 -17.11 -1.82
C GLU A 183 -3.97 -17.84 -1.78
N ARG A 184 -3.05 -17.49 -2.69
CA ARG A 184 -1.77 -18.21 -2.83
C ARG A 184 -0.58 -17.31 -2.62
N SER A 185 -0.65 -16.07 -3.08
CA SER A 185 0.48 -15.17 -3.10
C SER A 185 0.16 -13.81 -2.51
N VAL A 186 0.84 -13.47 -1.41
CA VAL A 186 0.61 -12.21 -0.70
C VAL A 186 1.10 -11.02 -1.54
N ARG A 187 0.29 -9.96 -1.56
CA ARG A 187 0.55 -8.66 -2.21
C ARG A 187 0.89 -7.58 -1.19
N ARG A 188 0.09 -7.45 -0.13
CA ARG A 188 0.24 -6.46 0.96
C ARG A 188 -0.26 -7.03 2.28
N MET A 189 0.28 -6.52 3.38
CA MET A 189 -0.19 -6.80 4.73
C MET A 189 -0.36 -5.48 5.48
N THR A 190 -1.32 -5.43 6.39
CA THR A 190 -1.45 -4.31 7.34
C THR A 190 -1.93 -4.86 8.68
N PHE A 191 -1.33 -4.36 9.75
CA PHE A 191 -1.69 -4.71 11.11
C PHE A 191 -2.20 -3.46 11.82
N ALA A 192 -3.31 -3.61 12.54
CA ALA A 192 -3.88 -2.52 13.29
C ALA A 192 -3.18 -2.39 14.64
N HIS A 193 -2.29 -1.41 14.77
CA HIS A 193 -1.64 -1.05 16.05
C HIS A 193 -2.55 -0.20 16.94
N GLN A 194 -3.58 0.45 16.37
CA GLN A 194 -4.46 1.39 17.05
C GLN A 194 -5.91 1.29 16.55
N GLY A 195 -6.84 1.87 17.30
CA GLY A 195 -8.26 1.89 16.95
C GLY A 195 -9.02 0.66 17.43
N VAL A 196 -10.26 0.49 16.95
CA VAL A 196 -11.11 -0.62 17.42
C VAL A 196 -10.70 -1.99 16.89
N ALA A 197 -9.86 -2.01 15.85
CA ALA A 197 -9.31 -3.22 15.25
C ALA A 197 -7.92 -3.56 15.79
N THR A 198 -7.44 -2.93 16.88
CA THR A 198 -6.11 -3.21 17.43
C THR A 198 -5.86 -4.71 17.63
N GLY A 199 -4.74 -5.22 17.12
CA GLY A 199 -4.37 -6.63 17.19
C GLY A 199 -4.81 -7.47 15.98
N HIS A 200 -5.57 -6.89 15.06
CA HIS A 200 -6.04 -7.59 13.87
C HIS A 200 -5.10 -7.36 12.67
N LEU A 201 -4.89 -8.42 11.90
CA LEU A 201 -4.10 -8.45 10.67
C LEU A 201 -5.01 -8.58 9.46
N PHE A 202 -4.71 -7.85 8.40
CA PHE A 202 -5.32 -8.03 7.08
C PHE A 202 -4.25 -8.32 6.05
N ILE A 203 -4.52 -9.30 5.19
CA ILE A 203 -3.58 -9.80 4.19
C ILE A 203 -4.26 -9.76 2.84
N GLY A 204 -3.71 -8.98 1.92
CA GLY A 204 -4.14 -8.89 0.53
C GLY A 204 -3.32 -9.85 -0.32
N PHE A 205 -4.00 -10.57 -1.19
CA PHE A 205 -3.46 -11.67 -1.98
C PHE A 205 -3.74 -11.47 -3.48
N ASP A 206 -3.35 -12.46 -4.28
CA ASP A 206 -3.66 -12.54 -5.71
C ASP A 206 -5.18 -12.63 -5.97
N HIS A 207 -5.98 -13.19 -5.06
CA HIS A 207 -7.43 -13.35 -5.25
C HIS A 207 -8.26 -12.34 -4.43
N GLY A 208 -7.95 -12.14 -3.15
CA GLY A 208 -8.76 -11.33 -2.25
C GLY A 208 -8.02 -10.87 -0.99
N VAL A 209 -8.78 -10.59 0.06
CA VAL A 209 -8.26 -10.15 1.35
C VAL A 209 -8.75 -11.06 2.47
N ALA A 210 -7.81 -11.61 3.23
CA ALA A 210 -8.09 -12.35 4.46
C ALA A 210 -7.95 -11.45 5.69
N HIS A 211 -8.70 -11.78 6.73
CA HIS A 211 -8.62 -11.15 8.06
C HIS A 211 -8.17 -12.20 9.07
N VAL A 212 -7.24 -11.85 9.95
CA VAL A 212 -6.67 -12.75 10.96
C VAL A 212 -6.70 -12.08 12.32
N PHE A 213 -7.12 -12.83 13.34
CA PHE A 213 -7.08 -12.42 14.74
C PHE A 213 -6.95 -13.62 15.65
N ASN A 214 -5.97 -13.59 16.56
CA ASN A 214 -5.67 -14.71 17.48
C ASN A 214 -5.57 -16.06 16.74
N ASP A 215 -4.84 -16.07 15.62
CA ASP A 215 -4.62 -17.22 14.75
C ASP A 215 -5.90 -17.84 14.14
N ILE A 216 -7.05 -17.18 14.31
CA ILE A 216 -8.30 -17.47 13.58
C ILE A 216 -8.34 -16.55 12.38
N PHE A 217 -8.68 -17.07 11.21
CA PHE A 217 -8.85 -16.28 10.01
C PHE A 217 -10.24 -16.46 9.40
N GLY A 218 -10.62 -15.48 8.59
CA GLY A 218 -11.68 -15.57 7.60
C GLY A 218 -11.09 -15.25 6.23
N ASP A 219 -11.43 -16.09 5.26
CA ASP A 219 -10.92 -16.07 3.89
C ASP A 219 -12.12 -16.18 2.94
N HIS A 220 -12.40 -15.22 2.07
CA HIS A 220 -11.82 -13.86 1.90
C HIS A 220 -12.91 -12.90 1.41
N ILE A 221 -12.56 -11.62 1.24
CA ILE A 221 -13.36 -10.64 0.50
C ILE A 221 -12.65 -10.13 -0.75
N HIS A 222 -13.41 -9.60 -1.69
CA HIS A 222 -12.89 -8.76 -2.76
C HIS A 222 -14.01 -7.96 -3.42
N VAL A 223 -13.65 -6.81 -4.00
CA VAL A 223 -14.53 -6.12 -4.95
C VAL A 223 -14.59 -6.95 -6.23
N ILE A 224 -15.81 -7.21 -6.71
CA ILE A 224 -16.04 -7.92 -7.98
C ILE A 224 -16.36 -6.90 -9.06
N THR A 225 -15.57 -6.95 -10.13
CA THR A 225 -15.78 -6.19 -11.36
C THR A 225 -16.23 -7.16 -12.46
N LEU A 226 -17.24 -6.77 -13.24
CA LEU A 226 -17.86 -7.57 -14.30
C LEU A 226 -17.38 -7.08 -15.67
N TYR A 227 -16.59 -7.92 -16.34
CA TYR A 227 -16.13 -7.68 -17.70
C TYR A 227 -17.18 -8.07 -18.73
N HIS A 228 -17.49 -7.14 -19.63
CA HIS A 228 -18.33 -7.39 -20.79
C HIS A 228 -17.48 -7.58 -22.04
N TYR A 229 -17.54 -8.78 -22.61
CA TYR A 229 -16.94 -9.09 -23.90
C TYR A 229 -17.99 -8.93 -25.02
N PRO A 230 -17.63 -8.38 -26.19
CA PRO A 230 -18.57 -8.21 -27.30
C PRO A 230 -19.23 -9.51 -27.79
N ASP A 231 -18.55 -10.64 -27.63
CA ASP A 231 -18.93 -11.97 -28.13
C ASP A 231 -19.46 -12.93 -27.04
N ILE A 232 -19.41 -12.54 -25.77
CA ILE A 232 -19.89 -13.35 -24.64
C ILE A 232 -21.12 -12.67 -24.02
N SER A 233 -22.25 -13.39 -24.03
CA SER A 233 -23.52 -12.88 -23.49
C SER A 233 -23.55 -12.75 -21.95
N ARG A 234 -22.65 -13.45 -21.26
CA ARG A 234 -22.52 -13.40 -19.79
C ARG A 234 -21.24 -12.64 -19.40
N PRO A 235 -21.29 -11.72 -18.42
CA PRO A 235 -20.11 -11.05 -17.95
C PRO A 235 -19.16 -12.03 -17.23
N VAL A 236 -17.87 -11.70 -17.24
CA VAL A 236 -16.81 -12.46 -16.54
C VAL A 236 -16.39 -11.70 -15.30
N GLN A 237 -16.34 -12.38 -14.16
CA GLN A 237 -15.89 -11.78 -12.91
C GLN A 237 -14.37 -11.57 -12.90
N LYS A 238 -13.95 -10.43 -12.38
CA LYS A 238 -12.57 -10.05 -12.14
C LYS A 238 -12.43 -9.49 -10.73
N GLN A 239 -11.42 -9.98 -10.03
CA GLN A 239 -11.11 -9.63 -8.65
C GLN A 239 -9.62 -9.86 -8.37
N GLY A 240 -9.16 -9.37 -7.22
CA GLY A 240 -7.84 -9.69 -6.70
C GLY A 240 -6.75 -8.69 -7.01
N GLU A 241 -5.51 -9.16 -6.89
CA GLU A 241 -4.30 -8.34 -6.88
C GLU A 241 -4.38 -7.21 -5.83
N GLN A 242 -4.63 -7.58 -4.57
CA GLN A 242 -4.95 -6.67 -3.48
C GLN A 242 -3.69 -6.03 -2.87
N TYR A 243 -3.16 -5.00 -3.56
CA TYR A 243 -1.96 -4.29 -3.10
C TYR A 243 -2.24 -3.15 -2.13
N GLY A 244 -3.42 -2.53 -2.20
CA GLY A 244 -3.80 -1.42 -1.32
C GLY A 244 -4.62 -1.90 -0.14
N LEU A 245 -4.11 -1.73 1.08
CA LEU A 245 -4.85 -1.98 2.33
C LEU A 245 -4.61 -0.84 3.31
N PHE A 246 -5.68 -0.34 3.93
CA PHE A 246 -5.60 0.64 5.01
C PHE A 246 -6.72 0.41 6.02
N VAL A 247 -6.35 0.22 7.29
CA VAL A 247 -7.31 0.04 8.39
C VAL A 247 -7.64 1.39 9.00
N LEU A 248 -8.92 1.74 9.03
CA LEU A 248 -9.39 2.97 9.65
C LEU A 248 -9.43 2.81 11.19
N PRO A 249 -9.42 3.90 11.97
CA PRO A 249 -9.64 3.84 13.42
C PRO A 249 -10.97 3.17 13.82
N THR A 250 -11.96 3.17 12.92
CA THR A 250 -13.26 2.49 13.06
C THR A 250 -13.18 0.98 12.81
N GLY A 251 -12.02 0.47 12.40
CA GLY A 251 -11.80 -0.92 12.03
C GLY A 251 -12.24 -1.26 10.61
N ASP A 252 -12.93 -0.35 9.91
CA ASP A 252 -13.28 -0.54 8.51
C ASP A 252 -12.00 -0.66 7.68
N LEU A 253 -12.03 -1.52 6.67
CA LEU A 253 -10.88 -1.77 5.82
C LEU A 253 -11.08 -1.15 4.45
N LEU A 254 -10.24 -0.17 4.11
CA LEU A 254 -10.14 0.35 2.75
C LEU A 254 -9.22 -0.56 1.93
N THR A 255 -9.72 -1.00 0.78
CA THR A 255 -9.02 -1.92 -0.14
C THR A 255 -8.90 -1.32 -1.52
N GLY A 256 -7.81 -1.66 -2.22
CA GLY A 256 -7.62 -1.36 -3.63
C GLY A 256 -6.86 -2.48 -4.33
N GLY A 257 -7.42 -2.97 -5.43
CA GLY A 257 -6.86 -4.07 -6.22
C GLY A 257 -6.66 -3.72 -7.68
N ALA A 258 -6.52 -4.74 -8.52
CA ALA A 258 -6.36 -4.54 -9.97
C ALA A 258 -7.59 -3.92 -10.65
N TYR A 259 -8.78 -4.15 -10.11
CA TYR A 259 -10.04 -3.96 -10.82
C TYR A 259 -11.01 -2.97 -10.16
N GLY A 260 -10.77 -2.57 -8.91
CA GLY A 260 -11.65 -1.68 -8.16
C GLY A 260 -11.14 -1.41 -6.76
N VAL A 261 -11.85 -0.52 -6.07
CA VAL A 261 -11.63 -0.14 -4.68
C VAL A 261 -12.91 -0.28 -3.87
N GLY A 262 -12.78 -0.41 -2.57
CA GLY A 262 -13.94 -0.49 -1.69
C GLY A 262 -13.59 -0.36 -0.22
N LEU A 263 -14.60 0.01 0.57
CA LEU A 263 -14.52 0.09 2.03
C LEU A 263 -15.37 -1.02 2.64
N GLN A 264 -14.73 -2.01 3.25
CA GLN A 264 -15.41 -3.11 3.94
C GLN A 264 -15.75 -2.69 5.37
N GLN A 265 -16.98 -2.99 5.77
CA GLN A 265 -17.43 -2.76 7.14
C GLN A 265 -16.66 -3.62 8.15
N TRP A 266 -16.31 -3.02 9.29
CA TRP A 266 -15.65 -3.69 10.40
C TRP A 266 -16.49 -4.83 11.00
N ASN A 267 -15.81 -5.91 11.37
CA ASN A 267 -16.29 -6.95 12.27
C ASN A 267 -15.08 -7.60 12.95
N ALA A 268 -15.10 -7.72 14.28
CA ALA A 268 -13.99 -8.29 15.03
C ALA A 268 -13.86 -9.81 14.87
N ASP A 269 -14.91 -10.53 14.48
CA ASP A 269 -14.82 -11.96 14.17
C ASP A 269 -14.43 -12.14 12.68
N PRO A 270 -13.22 -12.67 12.38
CA PRO A 270 -12.76 -12.84 11.00
C PRO A 270 -13.71 -13.63 10.12
N ARG A 271 -14.38 -14.66 10.65
CA ARG A 271 -15.30 -15.52 9.89
C ARG A 271 -16.61 -14.84 9.58
N ALA A 272 -17.05 -13.95 10.47
CA ALA A 272 -18.23 -13.13 10.24
C ALA A 272 -17.91 -11.93 9.33
N TRP A 273 -16.68 -11.41 9.39
CA TRP A 273 -16.22 -10.29 8.60
C TRP A 273 -16.29 -10.56 7.09
N VAL A 274 -15.86 -11.75 6.65
CA VAL A 274 -15.91 -12.14 5.22
C VAL A 274 -17.32 -12.32 4.67
N LYS A 275 -18.33 -12.40 5.55
CA LYS A 275 -19.76 -12.42 5.17
C LYS A 275 -20.39 -11.02 5.18
N GLY A 276 -19.62 -10.02 5.61
CA GLY A 276 -20.02 -8.61 5.63
C GLY A 276 -20.12 -8.02 4.24
N ARG A 277 -20.62 -6.79 4.15
CA ARG A 277 -20.77 -6.06 2.89
C ARG A 277 -19.78 -4.91 2.83
N PHE A 278 -19.37 -4.59 1.60
CA PHE A 278 -18.77 -3.30 1.33
C PHE A 278 -19.80 -2.19 1.62
N LEU A 279 -19.39 -1.17 2.37
CA LEU A 279 -20.16 0.05 2.55
C LEU A 279 -20.32 0.78 1.22
N TRP A 280 -19.24 0.77 0.42
CA TRP A 280 -19.21 1.19 -0.97
C TRP A 280 -18.06 0.50 -1.69
N ALA A 281 -18.21 0.34 -3.00
CA ALA A 281 -17.19 -0.17 -3.91
C ALA A 281 -17.43 0.40 -5.31
N PHE A 282 -16.35 0.76 -6.00
CA PHE A 282 -16.40 1.40 -7.32
C PHE A 282 -15.06 1.26 -8.04
N THR A 283 -15.03 1.65 -9.31
CA THR A 283 -13.78 1.92 -10.05
C THR A 283 -13.36 3.36 -9.83
N THR A 284 -12.09 3.64 -9.54
CA THR A 284 -11.65 5.04 -9.32
C THR A 284 -11.56 5.83 -10.62
N TYR A 285 -11.67 5.14 -11.76
CA TYR A 285 -11.63 5.74 -13.08
C TYR A 285 -12.83 5.31 -13.91
N GLY A 286 -13.39 6.24 -14.68
CA GLY A 286 -14.49 6.00 -15.60
C GLY A 286 -14.09 4.92 -16.64
N PRO A 287 -14.92 3.87 -16.84
CA PRO A 287 -14.56 2.73 -17.69
C PRO A 287 -14.72 2.99 -19.19
N ALA A 288 -15.19 4.17 -19.60
CA ALA A 288 -15.37 4.50 -21.01
C ALA A 288 -14.12 5.17 -21.63
N GLU A 289 -13.86 4.79 -22.88
CA GLU A 289 -12.68 5.11 -23.71
C GLU A 289 -12.38 6.63 -23.89
N PRO A 290 -11.10 7.05 -24.06
CA PRO A 290 -9.89 6.24 -24.01
C PRO A 290 -9.25 6.25 -22.61
N TYR A 291 -10.06 5.85 -21.61
CA TYR A 291 -9.87 5.86 -20.16
C TYR A 291 -10.29 7.18 -19.49
N ASN A 292 -11.27 7.05 -18.58
CA ASN A 292 -11.74 8.05 -17.62
C ASN A 292 -12.91 8.95 -18.03
N ASN A 293 -13.63 8.63 -19.13
CA ASN A 293 -14.79 9.41 -19.57
C ASN A 293 -16.10 8.62 -19.43
N GLY A 294 -16.60 8.42 -18.22
CA GLY A 294 -17.88 7.75 -17.98
C GLY A 294 -18.18 7.56 -16.50
N PRO A 295 -19.42 7.12 -16.16
CA PRO A 295 -19.80 6.88 -14.78
C PRO A 295 -18.94 5.77 -14.18
N HIS A 296 -18.50 5.97 -12.94
CA HIS A 296 -17.77 4.97 -12.17
C HIS A 296 -18.66 3.73 -11.96
N SER A 297 -18.20 2.56 -12.37
CA SER A 297 -19.04 1.37 -12.52
C SER A 297 -18.21 0.11 -12.32
N LEU A 298 -18.77 -0.88 -11.62
CA LEU A 298 -18.19 -2.22 -11.54
C LEU A 298 -18.54 -3.08 -12.77
N ASP A 299 -19.43 -2.62 -13.65
CA ASP A 299 -19.64 -3.17 -14.98
C ASP A 299 -18.76 -2.43 -15.99
N VAL A 300 -17.77 -3.12 -16.57
CA VAL A 300 -16.69 -2.52 -17.37
C VAL A 300 -16.43 -3.29 -18.68
N PRO A 301 -15.83 -2.65 -19.69
CA PRO A 301 -15.33 -3.35 -20.88
C PRO A 301 -14.26 -4.37 -20.54
N ASP A 302 -14.08 -5.35 -21.43
CA ASP A 302 -12.97 -6.27 -21.32
C ASP A 302 -11.61 -5.56 -21.33
N GLY A 303 -10.66 -6.08 -20.55
CA GLY A 303 -9.32 -5.51 -20.42
C GLY A 303 -9.20 -4.33 -19.44
N TYR A 304 -10.30 -3.85 -18.86
CA TYR A 304 -10.28 -2.74 -17.90
C TYR A 304 -9.42 -3.03 -16.65
N ARG A 305 -8.37 -2.24 -16.41
CA ARG A 305 -7.51 -2.42 -15.23
C ARG A 305 -7.00 -1.09 -14.69
N GLU A 306 -7.23 -0.85 -13.40
CA GLU A 306 -6.79 0.36 -12.71
C GLU A 306 -5.55 0.14 -11.83
N ASN A 307 -5.20 -1.11 -11.49
CA ASN A 307 -3.92 -1.45 -10.83
C ASN A 307 -3.60 -0.57 -9.62
N GLN A 308 -4.51 -0.51 -8.65
CA GLN A 308 -4.25 0.20 -7.40
C GLN A 308 -3.09 -0.49 -6.67
N ARG A 309 -2.17 0.31 -6.15
CA ARG A 309 -0.97 -0.17 -5.44
C ARG A 309 -0.89 0.26 -4.01
N GLY A 310 -1.53 1.38 -3.68
CA GLY A 310 -1.65 1.86 -2.32
C GLY A 310 -2.99 2.55 -2.13
N VAL A 311 -3.49 2.50 -0.90
CA VAL A 311 -4.67 3.25 -0.46
C VAL A 311 -4.41 3.81 0.93
N THR A 312 -5.00 4.96 1.24
CA THR A 312 -4.95 5.57 2.58
C THR A 312 -6.15 6.46 2.78
N MET A 313 -6.40 6.90 4.01
CA MET A 313 -7.40 7.93 4.29
C MET A 313 -6.78 9.07 5.11
N THR A 314 -7.04 10.30 4.71
CA THR A 314 -6.69 11.49 5.51
C THR A 314 -7.70 11.71 6.63
N SER A 315 -7.32 12.47 7.66
CA SER A 315 -8.13 12.66 8.88
C SER A 315 -9.50 13.32 8.63
N ASP A 316 -9.65 14.04 7.52
CA ASP A 316 -10.92 14.61 7.03
C ASP A 316 -11.90 13.55 6.46
N GLY A 317 -11.46 12.29 6.31
CA GLY A 317 -12.23 11.19 5.76
C GLY A 317 -12.10 11.03 4.24
N THR A 318 -11.18 11.74 3.60
CA THR A 318 -10.90 11.58 2.16
C THR A 318 -10.06 10.32 1.95
N ALA A 319 -10.62 9.34 1.22
CA ALA A 319 -9.90 8.17 0.74
C ALA A 319 -9.04 8.55 -0.46
N TRP A 320 -7.84 8.01 -0.53
CA TRP A 320 -6.84 8.26 -1.57
C TRP A 320 -6.34 6.95 -2.16
N PHE A 321 -6.14 6.95 -3.47
CA PHE A 321 -5.81 5.75 -4.25
C PHE A 321 -4.64 6.05 -5.19
N ALA A 322 -3.55 5.29 -5.09
CA ALA A 322 -2.42 5.36 -6.02
C ALA A 322 -2.46 4.21 -7.02
N SER A 323 -2.49 4.56 -8.29
CA SER A 323 -2.55 3.64 -9.42
C SER A 323 -1.24 3.63 -10.22
N LEU A 324 -0.83 2.43 -10.64
CA LEU A 324 0.26 2.26 -11.62
C LEU A 324 -0.06 2.90 -12.97
N THR A 325 -1.33 2.84 -13.40
CA THR A 325 -1.71 3.18 -14.78
C THR A 325 -2.37 4.54 -14.88
N GLN A 326 -2.98 5.04 -13.80
CA GLN A 326 -3.90 6.17 -13.84
C GLN A 326 -3.58 7.28 -12.81
N GLY A 327 -2.47 7.16 -12.07
CA GLY A 327 -2.00 8.23 -11.18
C GLY A 327 -2.71 8.23 -9.84
N LEU A 328 -3.04 9.43 -9.32
CA LEU A 328 -3.67 9.60 -8.01
C LEU A 328 -5.17 9.92 -8.18
N ALA A 329 -6.00 9.29 -7.36
CA ALA A 329 -7.43 9.61 -7.23
C ALA A 329 -7.84 9.79 -5.75
N SER A 330 -8.96 10.48 -5.52
CA SER A 330 -9.55 10.65 -4.19
C SER A 330 -11.08 10.60 -4.20
N TYR A 331 -11.65 10.20 -3.07
CA TYR A 331 -13.10 10.16 -2.83
C TYR A 331 -13.41 10.43 -1.36
N ASN A 332 -14.41 11.25 -1.07
CA ASN A 332 -14.86 11.51 0.29
C ASN A 332 -16.36 11.23 0.41
N ASP A 333 -16.70 10.04 0.89
CA ASP A 333 -18.09 9.57 0.99
C ASP A 333 -18.96 10.46 1.87
N ARG A 334 -18.39 11.08 2.91
CA ARG A 334 -19.13 11.96 3.84
C ARG A 334 -19.67 13.20 3.12
N THR A 335 -18.95 13.69 2.11
CA THR A 335 -19.35 14.86 1.33
C THR A 335 -20.00 14.49 0.01
N ALA A 336 -19.75 13.30 -0.51
CA ALA A 336 -20.32 12.79 -1.76
C ALA A 336 -21.69 12.11 -1.56
N GLY A 337 -21.91 11.43 -0.44
CA GLY A 337 -23.18 10.73 -0.15
C GLY A 337 -23.48 9.61 -1.16
N GLY A 338 -22.47 8.85 -1.57
CA GLY A 338 -22.59 7.80 -2.59
C GLY A 338 -22.57 8.29 -4.04
N ASP A 339 -22.38 9.60 -4.28
CA ASP A 339 -22.22 10.16 -5.63
C ASP A 339 -20.78 9.96 -6.14
N PHE A 340 -20.56 8.89 -6.92
CA PHE A 340 -19.24 8.54 -7.43
C PHE A 340 -18.75 9.50 -8.53
N ASP A 341 -19.58 10.35 -9.13
CA ASP A 341 -19.12 11.38 -10.06
C ASP A 341 -18.27 12.47 -9.35
N ARG A 342 -18.19 12.42 -8.01
CA ARG A 342 -17.33 13.29 -7.19
C ARG A 342 -15.94 12.74 -6.93
N ILE A 343 -15.58 11.61 -7.54
CA ILE A 343 -14.20 11.13 -7.53
C ILE A 343 -13.31 12.14 -8.25
N GLN A 344 -12.18 12.50 -7.63
CA GLN A 344 -11.23 13.44 -8.21
C GLN A 344 -9.97 12.72 -8.68
N THR A 345 -9.44 13.11 -9.83
CA THR A 345 -8.17 12.59 -10.37
C THR A 345 -7.14 13.70 -10.52
N TYR A 346 -5.89 13.42 -10.20
CA TYR A 346 -4.82 14.42 -10.13
C TYR A 346 -3.77 14.21 -11.24
N THR A 347 -4.21 14.21 -12.49
CA THR A 347 -3.34 13.93 -13.66
C THR A 347 -2.56 15.15 -14.18
N ALA A 348 -2.98 16.37 -13.81
CA ALA A 348 -2.42 17.63 -14.31
C ALA A 348 -1.75 18.48 -13.21
N VAL A 349 -1.33 17.86 -12.10
CA VAL A 349 -0.64 18.54 -10.99
C VAL A 349 0.86 18.64 -11.30
N PRO A 350 1.46 19.84 -11.38
CA PRO A 350 2.89 19.98 -11.61
C PRO A 350 3.73 19.25 -10.56
N GLY A 351 4.65 18.40 -11.01
CA GLY A 351 5.53 17.62 -10.15
C GLY A 351 4.97 16.26 -9.72
N LEU A 352 3.66 16.02 -9.82
CA LEU A 352 3.03 14.72 -9.58
C LEU A 352 2.96 13.92 -10.89
N PRO A 353 3.47 12.68 -10.93
CA PRO A 353 3.29 11.81 -12.10
C PRO A 353 1.82 11.49 -12.37
N SER A 354 1.40 11.54 -13.64
CA SER A 354 0.05 11.15 -14.07
C SER A 354 -0.16 9.63 -14.10
N SER A 355 0.90 8.84 -13.94
CA SER A 355 0.87 7.39 -13.81
C SER A 355 2.14 6.89 -13.10
N GLY A 356 2.15 5.61 -12.74
CA GLY A 356 3.29 4.97 -12.10
C GLY A 356 3.42 5.31 -10.63
N LEU A 357 2.31 5.49 -9.91
CA LEU A 357 2.35 5.60 -8.45
C LEU A 357 2.34 4.19 -7.85
N MET A 358 3.24 3.96 -6.89
CA MET A 358 3.59 2.63 -6.38
C MET A 358 3.09 2.37 -4.96
N ASP A 359 2.97 3.41 -4.14
CA ASP A 359 2.48 3.31 -2.76
C ASP A 359 2.13 4.72 -2.25
N LEU A 360 1.34 4.83 -1.19
CA LEU A 360 1.12 6.08 -0.47
C LEU A 360 0.78 5.86 1.01
N ALA A 361 1.02 6.89 1.82
CA ALA A 361 0.57 6.95 3.21
C ALA A 361 0.12 8.38 3.56
N ALA A 362 -1.01 8.50 4.27
CA ALA A 362 -1.46 9.79 4.79
C ALA A 362 -0.69 10.16 6.06
N ASP A 363 -0.32 11.42 6.13
CA ASP A 363 0.26 12.07 7.29
C ASP A 363 -0.85 12.65 8.17
N PRO A 364 -0.72 12.66 9.51
CA PRO A 364 -1.71 13.29 10.40
C PRO A 364 -2.08 14.75 10.03
N ASP A 365 -1.18 15.50 9.39
CA ASP A 365 -1.42 16.86 8.93
C ASP A 365 -2.29 16.97 7.65
N GLY A 366 -2.68 15.84 7.05
CA GLY A 366 -3.47 15.76 5.82
C GLY A 366 -2.65 15.79 4.54
N THR A 367 -1.32 15.86 4.61
CA THR A 367 -0.42 15.63 3.47
C THR A 367 -0.26 14.15 3.17
N LEU A 368 0.20 13.85 1.95
CA LEU A 368 0.45 12.47 1.52
C LEU A 368 1.94 12.27 1.24
N TRP A 369 2.47 11.16 1.72
CA TRP A 369 3.70 10.57 1.21
C TRP A 369 3.34 9.67 0.03
N ILE A 370 3.99 9.86 -1.12
CA ILE A 370 3.71 9.10 -2.33
C ILE A 370 5.02 8.55 -2.90
N VAL A 371 5.06 7.25 -3.20
CA VAL A 371 6.17 6.61 -3.90
C VAL A 371 5.83 6.52 -5.39
N ASP A 372 6.74 6.95 -6.25
CA ASP A 372 6.60 6.78 -7.71
C ASP A 372 7.49 5.66 -8.27
N ARG A 373 7.21 5.25 -9.51
CA ARG A 373 7.92 4.18 -10.20
C ARG A 373 9.40 4.47 -10.50
N ASN A 374 9.82 5.73 -10.36
CA ASN A 374 11.22 6.13 -10.52
C ASN A 374 11.97 6.09 -9.18
N GLY A 375 11.31 5.61 -8.11
CA GLY A 375 11.88 5.48 -6.78
C GLY A 375 12.02 6.80 -6.04
N ARG A 376 11.23 7.82 -6.41
CA ARG A 376 11.16 9.08 -5.66
C ARG A 376 10.11 8.98 -4.56
N LEU A 377 10.40 9.61 -3.43
CA LEU A 377 9.41 9.89 -2.40
C LEU A 377 8.93 11.35 -2.57
N LEU A 378 7.63 11.52 -2.73
CA LEU A 378 6.98 12.82 -2.90
C LEU A 378 6.18 13.15 -1.64
N ARG A 379 6.19 14.41 -1.23
CA ARG A 379 5.23 14.98 -0.28
C ARG A 379 4.23 15.84 -1.03
N PHE A 380 2.97 15.44 -1.02
CA PHE A 380 1.88 16.11 -1.71
C PHE A 380 0.96 16.79 -0.69
N THR A 381 0.64 18.07 -0.93
CA THR A 381 -0.30 18.84 -0.12
C THR A 381 -1.59 19.06 -0.91
N PRO A 382 -2.67 18.31 -0.62
CA PRO A 382 -3.91 18.37 -1.40
C PRO A 382 -4.53 19.77 -1.49
N SER A 383 -4.50 20.53 -0.40
CA SER A 383 -5.14 21.85 -0.30
C SER A 383 -4.52 22.92 -1.20
N THR A 384 -3.24 22.77 -1.57
CA THR A 384 -2.49 23.73 -2.40
C THR A 384 -2.02 23.12 -3.71
N LEU A 385 -2.23 21.81 -3.90
CA LEU A 385 -1.68 21.00 -4.98
C LEU A 385 -0.13 21.07 -5.08
N ALA A 386 0.54 21.42 -3.98
CA ALA A 386 1.99 21.50 -3.95
C ALA A 386 2.60 20.11 -3.87
N VAL A 387 3.66 19.87 -4.65
CA VAL A 387 4.43 18.64 -4.66
C VAL A 387 5.89 18.96 -4.37
N GLN A 388 6.45 18.29 -3.37
CA GLN A 388 7.87 18.35 -3.04
C GLN A 388 8.50 16.96 -3.24
N VAL A 389 9.63 16.89 -3.93
CA VAL A 389 10.47 15.67 -3.90
C VAL A 389 11.24 15.68 -2.59
N TRP A 390 11.08 14.63 -1.79
CA TRP A 390 11.75 14.55 -0.50
C TRP A 390 13.25 14.31 -0.68
N PRO A 391 14.12 15.17 -0.13
CA PRO A 391 15.56 15.05 -0.30
C PRO A 391 16.12 13.84 0.45
N GLY A 392 17.22 13.28 -0.05
CA GLY A 392 17.93 12.17 0.58
C GLY A 392 17.30 10.79 0.40
N ILE A 393 16.18 10.69 -0.31
CA ILE A 393 15.51 9.42 -0.62
C ILE A 393 15.60 9.11 -2.11
N SER A 394 16.00 7.87 -2.43
CA SER A 394 16.03 7.34 -3.79
C SER A 394 15.84 5.83 -3.78
N GLY A 395 15.25 5.28 -4.84
CA GLY A 395 14.93 3.86 -4.91
C GLY A 395 13.76 3.43 -4.03
N ALA A 396 12.91 4.37 -3.59
CA ALA A 396 11.75 4.08 -2.76
C ALA A 396 10.81 3.06 -3.44
N LEU A 397 10.36 2.06 -2.68
CA LEU A 397 9.48 0.99 -3.13
C LEU A 397 8.17 0.95 -2.34
N ARG A 398 8.23 1.20 -1.02
CA ARG A 398 7.09 1.21 -0.10
C ARG A 398 7.24 2.30 0.94
N VAL A 399 6.11 2.81 1.41
CA VAL A 399 6.03 3.76 2.51
C VAL A 399 5.04 3.27 3.57
N VAL A 400 5.44 3.33 4.84
CA VAL A 400 4.61 2.97 6.00
C VAL A 400 4.67 4.09 7.02
N MET A 401 3.50 4.56 7.46
CA MET A 401 3.34 5.56 8.52
C MET A 401 3.11 4.88 9.86
N ASP A 402 3.88 5.26 10.87
CA ASP A 402 3.68 4.90 12.27
C ASP A 402 3.32 6.15 13.09
N THR A 403 2.06 6.21 13.51
CA THR A 403 1.52 7.26 14.39
C THR A 403 1.47 6.83 15.87
N SER A 404 2.01 5.65 16.21
CA SER A 404 2.07 5.17 17.60
C SER A 404 3.15 5.83 18.44
N VAL A 405 4.11 6.49 17.78
CA VAL A 405 5.20 7.22 18.41
C VAL A 405 5.08 8.73 18.22
N THR A 406 5.72 9.50 19.10
CA THR A 406 5.82 10.96 19.00
C THR A 406 7.29 11.38 19.14
N PRO A 407 7.87 12.06 18.13
CA PRO A 407 7.29 12.34 16.81
C PRO A 407 6.91 11.05 16.07
N ARG A 408 5.90 11.12 15.19
CA ARG A 408 5.53 10.03 14.28
C ARG A 408 6.75 9.54 13.51
N ALA A 409 6.69 8.35 12.91
CA ALA A 409 7.74 7.85 12.04
C ALA A 409 7.20 7.45 10.66
N VAL A 410 7.99 7.67 9.60
CA VAL A 410 7.73 7.19 8.25
C VAL A 410 8.85 6.27 7.82
N TYR A 411 8.52 5.01 7.57
CA TYR A 411 9.44 3.98 7.10
C TYR A 411 9.36 3.93 5.58
N VAL A 412 10.51 4.00 4.93
CA VAL A 412 10.62 3.98 3.47
C VAL A 412 11.59 2.89 3.06
N SER A 413 11.05 1.83 2.46
CA SER A 413 11.86 0.76 1.88
C SER A 413 12.46 1.24 0.57
N MET A 414 13.77 1.16 0.40
CA MET A 414 14.51 1.79 -0.71
C MET A 414 15.26 0.79 -1.60
N GLY A 415 14.80 -0.46 -1.64
CA GLY A 415 15.42 -1.50 -2.45
C GLY A 415 16.88 -1.74 -2.07
N THR A 416 17.80 -1.66 -3.03
CA THR A 416 19.24 -1.82 -2.78
C THR A 416 19.86 -0.68 -1.96
N ASN A 417 19.16 0.45 -1.80
CA ASN A 417 19.62 1.57 -0.98
C ASN A 417 19.28 1.39 0.51
N GLY A 418 18.58 0.31 0.88
CA GLY A 418 18.28 -0.05 2.26
C GLY A 418 16.94 0.51 2.75
N LEU A 419 16.91 1.03 3.97
CA LEU A 419 15.72 1.54 4.65
C LEU A 419 15.98 2.96 5.16
N ALA A 420 14.99 3.84 5.04
CA ALA A 420 14.99 5.14 5.69
C ALA A 420 13.86 5.25 6.71
N VAL A 421 14.11 6.00 7.78
CA VAL A 421 13.10 6.38 8.78
C VAL A 421 13.12 7.90 8.92
N ILE A 422 11.99 8.53 8.64
CA ILE A 422 11.79 9.97 8.74
C ILE A 422 10.92 10.27 9.96
N ARG A 423 11.33 11.23 10.79
CA ARG A 423 10.56 11.70 11.98
C ARG A 423 10.28 13.19 11.95
N ASP A 424 10.39 13.79 10.76
CA ASP A 424 10.15 15.23 10.58
C ASP A 424 8.72 15.62 10.98
N LYS A 425 8.61 16.84 11.52
CA LYS A 425 7.44 17.35 12.24
C LYS A 425 6.26 17.71 11.34
#